data_AF-A0A9P5J6S6-F1
#
_entry.id   AF-A0A9P5J6S6-F1
#
_cell.length_a   1.000
_cell.length_b   1.000
_cell.length_c   1.000
_cell.angle_alpha   90.00
_cell.angle_beta   90.00
_cell.angle_gamma   90.00
#
_symmetry.space_group_name_H-M   'P 1'
#
loop_
_entity.id
_entity.type
_entity.pdbx_description
1 polymer ?
#
loop_
_entity_poly.entity_id
_entity_poly.type
_entity_poly.pdbx_seq_one_letter_code
_entity_poly.pdbx_strand_id
1 'polypeptide(L)'
;MECWHDTERCVKSPQNPLGVPIWKIFSFCFWQIPVHPLGHHWTIAPENYATKDNTENVNTYVGYSVEPSCNSQAIIPHAERPRGGVYAMTKCVSYLAPQHLRAWPPSFYERAAHELGIHFTIGAINASDPQRCGGTDEHLELPQLSEYGGEEVMTNLGILERPVFMHEVAKSRVLLGVGRPWISPTPYQALCLGVPFINPIVEWDTSRPHDRAYWNTQHNGLRDLDPPYVYNVHKNDEAGFVKALSQAMKQPIGR
;
A
#
# COMPACT_ATOMS: atom_id res chain seq x y z
N MET A 1 13.21 -10.97 17.83
CA MET A 1 13.57 -10.70 19.23
C MET A 1 14.03 -9.26 19.30
N GLU A 2 13.35 -8.42 20.08
CA GLU A 2 13.63 -6.99 20.15
C GLU A 2 14.69 -6.72 21.21
N CYS A 3 15.74 -5.97 20.87
CA CYS A 3 16.90 -5.74 21.75
C CYS A 3 16.52 -5.21 23.14
N TRP A 4 15.54 -4.32 23.23
CA TRP A 4 15.13 -3.71 24.50
C TRP A 4 14.47 -4.70 25.48
N HIS A 5 13.99 -5.85 25.02
CA HIS A 5 13.48 -6.95 25.86
C HIS A 5 14.58 -7.89 26.37
N ASP A 6 15.79 -7.85 25.80
CA ASP A 6 16.88 -8.79 26.11
C ASP A 6 17.84 -8.20 27.16
N THR A 7 17.55 -8.48 28.43
CA THR A 7 18.36 -8.03 29.58
C THR A 7 19.66 -8.78 29.77
N GLU A 8 19.88 -9.88 29.05
CA GLU A 8 21.07 -10.71 29.22
C GLU A 8 22.14 -10.43 28.18
N ARG A 9 21.73 -10.00 26.97
CA ARG A 9 22.65 -9.88 25.82
C ARG A 9 22.64 -8.51 25.16
N CYS A 10 21.58 -7.71 25.34
CA CYS A 10 21.46 -6.45 24.61
C CYS A 10 21.37 -5.21 25.52
N VAL A 11 20.30 -5.08 26.31
CA VAL A 11 20.11 -3.88 27.14
C VAL A 11 21.02 -3.92 28.36
N LYS A 12 21.53 -2.74 28.74
CA LYS A 12 22.34 -2.57 29.96
C LYS A 12 21.51 -2.97 31.18
N SER A 13 22.00 -3.95 31.93
CA SER A 13 21.35 -4.51 33.11
C SER A 13 22.40 -4.97 34.13
N PRO A 14 22.01 -5.43 35.33
CA PRO A 14 22.93 -6.10 36.25
C PRO A 14 23.57 -7.36 35.66
N GLN A 15 22.84 -8.11 34.82
CA GLN A 15 23.30 -9.32 34.16
C GLN A 15 24.14 -9.03 32.91
N ASN A 16 23.97 -7.84 32.32
CA ASN A 16 24.72 -7.35 31.17
C ASN A 16 25.22 -5.91 31.41
N PRO A 17 26.24 -5.71 32.27
CA PRO A 17 26.69 -4.38 32.65
C PRO A 17 27.31 -3.58 31.50
N LEU A 18 27.76 -4.28 30.45
CA LEU A 18 28.31 -3.70 29.22
C LEU A 18 27.26 -3.50 28.11
N GLY A 19 26.00 -3.83 28.38
CA GLY A 19 24.90 -3.65 27.43
C GLY A 19 24.65 -2.19 27.05
N VAL A 20 23.79 -2.00 26.05
CA VAL A 20 23.41 -0.68 25.56
C VAL A 20 22.36 -0.07 26.51
N PRO A 21 22.55 1.14 27.06
CA PRO A 21 21.51 1.80 27.86
C PRO A 21 20.21 1.92 27.07
N ILE A 22 19.07 1.64 27.71
CA ILE A 22 17.76 1.59 27.04
C ILE A 22 17.42 2.88 26.28
N TRP A 23 17.83 4.04 26.78
CA TRP A 23 17.62 5.34 26.14
C TRP A 23 18.46 5.57 24.87
N LYS A 24 19.38 4.65 24.52
CA LYS A 24 20.15 4.66 23.27
C LYS A 24 19.64 3.64 22.25
N ILE A 25 18.62 2.86 22.60
CA ILE A 25 18.02 1.85 21.72
C ILE A 25 16.78 2.48 21.08
N PHE A 26 16.62 2.32 19.77
CA PHE A 26 15.44 2.76 19.03
C PHE A 26 14.74 1.54 18.45
N SER A 27 13.40 1.52 18.51
CA SER A 27 12.59 0.50 17.84
C SER A 27 12.04 1.05 16.54
N PHE A 28 12.06 0.26 15.48
CA PHE A 28 11.43 0.63 14.22
C PHE A 28 10.01 0.09 14.16
N CYS A 29 9.04 0.95 13.82
CA CYS A 29 7.66 0.56 13.56
C CYS A 29 7.16 1.23 12.29
N PHE A 30 6.54 0.45 11.41
CA PHE A 30 5.90 1.00 10.21
C PHE A 30 4.70 1.88 10.55
N TRP A 31 4.05 1.64 11.69
CA TRP A 31 2.76 2.26 12.06
C TRP A 31 2.94 3.43 13.01
N GLN A 32 1.86 4.19 13.21
CA GLN A 32 1.83 5.34 14.12
C GLN A 32 1.97 4.98 15.61
N ILE A 33 1.81 3.71 15.98
CA ILE A 33 1.87 3.26 17.37
C ILE A 33 3.32 3.20 17.88
N PRO A 34 3.58 3.61 19.14
CA PRO A 34 4.89 3.43 19.74
C PRO A 34 5.07 1.96 20.12
N VAL A 35 6.24 1.40 19.81
CA VAL A 35 6.58 -0.01 20.16
C VAL A 35 7.81 -0.09 21.06
N HIS A 36 8.46 1.03 21.33
CA HIS A 36 9.52 1.12 22.35
C HIS A 36 8.92 1.47 23.72
N PRO A 37 9.42 0.91 24.84
CA PRO A 37 8.90 1.20 26.19
C PRO A 37 9.06 2.66 26.64
N LEU A 38 9.97 3.41 26.02
CA LEU A 38 10.11 4.86 26.25
C LEU A 38 9.18 5.73 25.37
N GLY A 39 8.28 5.10 24.60
CA GLY A 39 7.25 5.77 23.83
C GLY A 39 7.68 6.24 22.44
N HIS A 40 6.96 7.24 21.92
CA HIS A 40 7.05 7.73 20.55
C HIS A 40 8.44 8.24 20.16
N HIS A 41 9.11 9.00 21.01
CA HIS A 41 10.43 9.57 20.70
C HIS A 41 11.54 8.51 20.51
N TRP A 42 11.34 7.29 21.04
CA TRP A 42 12.25 6.15 20.85
C TRP A 42 11.74 5.13 19.83
N THR A 43 10.59 5.41 19.20
CA THR A 43 10.07 4.62 18.09
C THR A 43 10.31 5.40 16.80
N ILE A 44 11.14 4.87 15.90
CA ILE A 44 11.37 5.45 14.58
C ILE A 44 10.37 4.89 13.57
N ALA A 45 9.89 5.73 12.66
CA ALA A 45 8.92 5.37 11.63
C ALA A 45 9.32 5.86 10.23
N PRO A 46 8.96 5.11 9.19
CA PRO A 46 9.28 5.46 7.81
C PRO A 46 8.35 6.53 7.21
N GLU A 47 7.24 6.84 7.88
CA GLU A 47 6.22 7.79 7.45
C GLU A 47 6.07 8.93 8.46
N ASN A 48 5.74 10.13 7.98
CA ASN A 48 5.44 11.25 8.86
C ASN A 48 3.97 11.20 9.29
N TYR A 49 3.73 10.77 10.53
CA TYR A 49 2.39 10.69 11.11
C TYR A 49 1.94 11.96 11.84
N ALA A 50 2.77 13.01 11.89
CA ALA A 50 2.39 14.28 12.48
C ALA A 50 1.19 14.88 11.74
N THR A 51 0.14 15.23 12.47
CA THR A 51 -1.02 15.98 11.94
C THR A 51 -1.07 17.36 12.57
N LYS A 52 -1.94 18.24 12.05
CA LYS A 52 -2.18 19.56 12.67
C LYS A 52 -2.63 19.46 14.12
N ASP A 53 -3.37 18.40 14.45
CA ASP A 53 -3.99 18.20 15.76
C ASP A 53 -3.14 17.31 16.68
N ASN A 54 -2.08 16.68 16.17
CA ASN A 54 -1.19 15.82 16.95
C ASN A 54 0.24 15.82 16.38
N THR A 55 1.10 16.67 16.94
CA THR A 55 2.54 16.72 16.62
C THR A 55 3.44 16.17 17.74
N GLU A 56 2.92 16.02 18.96
CA GLU A 56 3.72 15.64 20.14
C GLU A 56 3.67 14.14 20.46
N ASN A 57 2.62 13.44 20.03
CA ASN A 57 2.46 12.00 20.25
C ASN A 57 2.56 11.23 18.93
N VAL A 58 3.71 11.37 18.26
CA VAL A 58 4.01 10.70 16.99
C VAL A 58 5.43 10.15 16.97
N ASN A 59 5.59 9.00 16.31
CA ASN A 59 6.89 8.35 16.15
C ASN A 59 7.89 9.26 15.41
N THR A 60 9.18 9.12 15.73
CA THR A 60 10.26 9.88 15.09
C THR A 60 10.38 9.49 13.62
N TYR A 61 10.02 10.40 12.71
CA TYR A 61 10.13 10.18 11.27
C TYR A 61 11.60 10.15 10.82
N VAL A 62 12.00 9.07 10.14
CA VAL A 62 13.34 8.91 9.55
C VAL A 62 13.31 8.76 8.03
N GLY A 63 12.15 8.45 7.45
CA GLY A 63 12.00 8.18 6.02
C GLY A 63 12.72 6.92 5.56
N TYR A 64 12.64 6.66 4.26
CA TYR A 64 13.39 5.62 3.57
C TYR A 64 13.49 5.97 2.08
N SER A 65 14.44 5.35 1.37
CA SER A 65 14.62 5.56 -0.06
C SER A 65 14.16 4.33 -0.84
N VAL A 66 13.35 4.57 -1.88
CA VAL A 66 13.02 3.57 -2.91
C VAL A 66 13.92 3.70 -4.15
N GLU A 67 14.78 4.71 -4.21
CA GLU A 67 15.63 5.02 -5.38
C GLU A 67 16.48 3.84 -5.83
N PRO A 68 17.14 3.05 -4.95
CA PRO A 68 17.94 1.91 -5.42
C PRO A 68 17.11 0.89 -6.21
N SER A 69 15.89 0.61 -5.74
CA SER A 69 14.98 -0.31 -6.44
C SER A 69 14.45 0.28 -7.74
N CYS A 70 14.13 1.57 -7.74
CA CYS A 70 13.63 2.27 -8.93
C CYS A 70 14.72 2.44 -10.01
N ASN A 71 15.94 2.78 -9.61
CA ASN A 71 17.09 2.94 -10.51
C ASN A 71 17.52 1.63 -11.17
N SER A 72 17.19 0.49 -10.56
CA SER A 72 17.45 -0.83 -11.15
C SER A 72 16.49 -1.19 -12.29
N GLN A 73 15.38 -0.45 -12.45
CA GLN A 73 14.35 -0.71 -13.45
C GLN A 73 14.40 0.36 -14.55
N ALA A 74 14.45 -0.07 -15.80
CA ALA A 74 14.33 0.83 -16.94
C ALA A 74 12.93 1.46 -16.97
N ILE A 75 12.87 2.76 -17.26
CA ILE A 75 11.61 3.47 -17.47
C ILE A 75 11.01 3.00 -18.78
N ILE A 76 9.75 2.58 -18.75
CA ILE A 76 8.97 2.30 -19.95
C ILE A 76 8.16 3.57 -20.25
N PRO A 77 8.41 4.25 -21.38
CA PRO A 77 7.65 5.42 -21.79
C PRO A 77 6.16 5.14 -21.82
N HIS A 78 5.33 6.10 -21.38
CA HIS A 78 3.88 5.91 -21.30
C HIS A 78 3.24 5.48 -22.64
N ALA A 79 3.78 5.94 -23.77
CA ALA A 79 3.32 5.57 -25.10
C ALA A 79 3.52 4.07 -25.43
N GLU A 80 4.52 3.43 -24.83
CA GLU A 80 4.85 2.01 -25.03
C GLU A 80 4.09 1.09 -24.06
N ARG A 81 3.48 1.65 -23.01
CA ARG A 81 2.68 0.89 -22.04
C ARG A 81 1.36 0.43 -22.66
N PRO A 82 0.93 -0.84 -22.44
CA PRO A 82 -0.36 -1.34 -22.88
C PRO A 82 -1.49 -0.38 -22.51
N ARG A 83 -2.38 -0.07 -23.48
CA ARG A 83 -3.41 0.97 -23.34
C ARG A 83 -4.36 0.75 -22.16
N GLY A 84 -4.61 -0.52 -21.82
CA GLY A 84 -5.48 -0.90 -20.71
C GLY A 84 -4.78 -1.55 -19.52
N GLY A 85 -3.45 -1.40 -19.37
CA GLY A 85 -2.70 -2.07 -18.31
C GLY A 85 -2.86 -1.40 -16.94
N VAL A 86 -3.58 -2.04 -16.02
CA VAL A 86 -3.70 -1.64 -14.60
C VAL A 86 -3.09 -2.72 -13.72
N TYR A 87 -2.15 -2.34 -12.85
CA TYR A 87 -1.64 -3.26 -11.83
C TYR A 87 -2.40 -3.04 -10.52
N ALA A 88 -3.23 -4.01 -10.12
CA ALA A 88 -3.92 -3.97 -8.83
C ALA A 88 -3.00 -4.52 -7.74
N MET A 89 -2.58 -3.65 -6.83
CA MET A 89 -1.60 -3.96 -5.80
C MET A 89 -2.21 -4.82 -4.70
N THR A 90 -1.97 -6.11 -4.77
CA THR A 90 -2.21 -7.07 -3.70
C THR A 90 -1.17 -8.19 -3.75
N LYS A 91 -0.81 -8.73 -2.58
CA LYS A 91 0.03 -9.93 -2.45
C LYS A 91 -0.78 -11.20 -2.11
N CYS A 92 -2.05 -11.04 -1.79
CA CYS A 92 -2.93 -12.12 -1.33
C CYS A 92 -4.31 -11.95 -1.94
N VAL A 93 -4.86 -13.00 -2.55
CA VAL A 93 -6.22 -12.93 -3.12
C VAL A 93 -7.27 -12.67 -2.04
N SER A 94 -6.99 -13.07 -0.80
CA SER A 94 -7.82 -12.72 0.37
C SER A 94 -8.04 -11.23 0.57
N TYR A 95 -7.16 -10.34 0.09
CA TYR A 95 -7.37 -8.88 0.21
C TYR A 95 -8.51 -8.37 -0.66
N LEU A 96 -8.94 -9.15 -1.64
CA LEU A 96 -10.13 -8.90 -2.43
C LEU A 96 -11.40 -9.42 -1.72
N ALA A 97 -11.28 -10.11 -0.58
CA ALA A 97 -12.43 -10.62 0.15
C ALA A 97 -13.13 -9.50 0.94
N PRO A 98 -14.49 -9.51 1.03
CA PRO A 98 -15.23 -8.57 1.88
C PRO A 98 -14.71 -8.49 3.32
N GLN A 99 -14.32 -9.64 3.89
CA GLN A 99 -13.84 -9.81 5.26
C GLN A 99 -12.53 -9.07 5.52
N HIS A 100 -11.73 -8.81 4.49
CA HIS A 100 -10.48 -8.06 4.58
C HIS A 100 -10.63 -6.56 4.31
N LEU A 101 -11.87 -6.05 4.35
CA LEU A 101 -12.21 -4.65 4.12
C LEU A 101 -11.79 -4.16 2.73
N ARG A 102 -11.91 -5.00 1.70
CA ARG A 102 -11.65 -4.63 0.29
C ARG A 102 -12.20 -3.24 -0.03
N ALA A 103 -11.44 -2.44 -0.78
CA ALA A 103 -11.88 -1.11 -1.17
C ALA A 103 -12.98 -1.15 -2.23
N TRP A 104 -12.91 -2.12 -3.15
CA TRP A 104 -13.76 -2.17 -4.34
C TRP A 104 -14.49 -3.52 -4.41
N PRO A 105 -15.82 -3.54 -4.64
CA PRO A 105 -16.52 -4.77 -4.94
C PRO A 105 -16.22 -5.24 -6.38
N PRO A 106 -16.49 -6.51 -6.73
CA PRO A 106 -16.15 -7.06 -8.04
C PRO A 106 -16.82 -6.32 -9.21
N SER A 107 -18.05 -5.83 -9.02
CA SER A 107 -18.79 -5.06 -10.03
C SER A 107 -18.04 -3.82 -10.51
N PHE A 108 -17.18 -3.22 -9.68
CA PHE A 108 -16.40 -2.03 -10.06
C PHE A 108 -15.33 -2.40 -11.10
N TYR A 109 -14.68 -3.55 -10.91
CA TYR A 109 -13.68 -4.07 -11.85
C TYR A 109 -14.32 -4.40 -13.19
N GLU A 110 -15.44 -5.12 -13.18
CA GLU A 110 -16.19 -5.47 -14.39
C GLU A 110 -16.64 -4.22 -15.15
N ARG A 111 -17.25 -3.26 -14.44
CA ARG A 111 -17.71 -2.01 -15.03
C ARG A 111 -16.56 -1.21 -15.63
N ALA A 112 -15.45 -1.05 -14.91
CA ALA A 112 -14.30 -0.32 -15.42
C ALA A 112 -13.65 -1.03 -16.62
N ALA A 113 -13.51 -2.36 -16.58
CA ALA A 113 -13.00 -3.16 -17.69
C ALA A 113 -13.85 -2.96 -18.95
N HIS A 114 -15.17 -3.05 -18.81
CA HIS A 114 -16.11 -2.85 -19.91
C HIS A 114 -16.12 -1.39 -20.45
N GLU A 115 -16.25 -0.39 -19.57
CA GLU A 115 -16.38 1.01 -19.99
C GLU A 115 -15.06 1.60 -20.54
N LEU A 116 -13.92 1.17 -19.99
CA LEU A 116 -12.62 1.75 -20.33
C LEU A 116 -11.78 0.86 -21.26
N GLY A 117 -12.20 -0.38 -21.51
CA GLY A 117 -11.44 -1.36 -22.29
C GLY A 117 -10.11 -1.71 -21.62
N ILE A 118 -10.13 -1.94 -20.30
CA ILE A 118 -8.94 -2.18 -19.48
C ILE A 118 -8.91 -3.60 -18.91
N HIS A 119 -7.72 -4.01 -18.48
CA HIS A 119 -7.47 -5.30 -17.85
C HIS A 119 -6.67 -5.11 -16.56
N PHE A 120 -7.01 -5.88 -15.53
CA PHE A 120 -6.36 -5.83 -14.23
C PHE A 120 -5.38 -6.98 -14.06
N THR A 121 -4.13 -6.65 -13.74
CA THR A 121 -3.10 -7.62 -13.36
C THR A 121 -2.87 -7.59 -11.86
N ILE A 122 -2.84 -8.76 -11.22
CA ILE A 122 -2.40 -8.91 -9.82
C ILE A 122 -1.24 -9.92 -9.74
N GLY A 123 -0.45 -9.83 -8.67
CA GLY A 123 0.57 -10.84 -8.33
C GLY A 123 0.35 -11.33 -6.90
N ALA A 124 -0.48 -12.37 -6.73
CA ALA A 124 -0.97 -12.77 -5.42
C ALA A 124 -0.92 -14.28 -5.18
N ILE A 125 -0.76 -14.66 -3.90
CA ILE A 125 -0.91 -16.05 -3.47
C ILE A 125 -2.40 -16.43 -3.49
N ASN A 126 -2.71 -17.57 -4.13
CA ASN A 126 -4.02 -18.23 -4.10
C ASN A 126 -4.14 -19.18 -2.90
N ALA A 127 -3.81 -18.71 -1.71
CA ALA A 127 -3.89 -19.50 -0.49
C ALA A 127 -4.20 -18.61 0.71
N SER A 128 -4.92 -19.16 1.67
CA SER A 128 -4.95 -18.64 3.03
C SER A 128 -3.58 -18.91 3.65
N ASP A 129 -2.69 -17.91 3.60
CA ASP A 129 -1.45 -17.91 4.36
C ASP A 129 -1.62 -16.94 5.53
N PRO A 130 -1.99 -17.43 6.74
CA PRO A 130 -2.17 -16.59 7.91
C PRO A 130 -0.94 -15.73 8.21
N GLN A 131 0.25 -16.28 7.98
CA GLN A 131 1.51 -15.65 8.33
C GLN A 131 1.89 -14.54 7.35
N ARG A 132 1.60 -14.70 6.05
CA ARG A 132 1.91 -13.70 5.01
C ARG A 132 0.76 -12.75 4.72
N CYS A 133 -0.48 -13.20 4.86
CA CYS A 133 -1.69 -12.48 4.49
C CYS A 133 -2.45 -11.94 5.70
N GLY A 134 -2.10 -12.33 6.93
CA GLY A 134 -2.68 -11.76 8.15
C GLY A 134 -4.13 -12.17 8.42
N GLY A 135 -4.54 -13.35 7.95
CA GLY A 135 -5.84 -13.94 8.24
C GLY A 135 -5.72 -15.01 9.32
N THR A 136 -6.25 -14.76 10.51
CA THR A 136 -6.41 -15.78 11.56
C THR A 136 -7.66 -16.64 11.37
N ASP A 137 -8.40 -16.42 10.28
CA ASP A 137 -9.69 -17.04 10.05
C ASP A 137 -9.52 -18.29 9.17
N GLU A 138 -9.55 -19.46 9.81
CA GLU A 138 -9.46 -20.77 9.14
C GLU A 138 -10.63 -21.03 8.17
N HIS A 139 -11.67 -20.20 8.23
CA HIS A 139 -12.87 -20.27 7.38
C HIS A 139 -12.94 -19.21 6.28
N LEU A 140 -11.83 -18.51 5.99
CA LEU A 140 -11.85 -17.50 4.94
C LEU A 140 -12.06 -18.14 3.56
N GLU A 141 -13.26 -17.93 3.00
CA GLU A 141 -13.52 -18.21 1.59
C GLU A 141 -12.70 -17.26 0.71
N LEU A 142 -11.76 -17.82 -0.05
CA LEU A 142 -10.95 -17.05 -0.98
C LEU A 142 -11.80 -16.64 -2.18
N PRO A 143 -11.81 -15.35 -2.54
CA PRO A 143 -12.51 -14.91 -3.73
C PRO A 143 -12.01 -15.64 -4.97
N GLN A 144 -12.94 -16.13 -5.78
CA GLN A 144 -12.64 -16.69 -7.08
C GLN A 144 -12.51 -15.56 -8.10
N LEU A 145 -11.53 -15.61 -9.01
CA LEU A 145 -11.40 -14.60 -10.06
C LEU A 145 -12.65 -14.52 -10.96
N SER A 146 -13.42 -15.60 -11.06
CA SER A 146 -14.72 -15.61 -11.75
C SER A 146 -15.72 -14.61 -11.16
N GLU A 147 -15.60 -14.26 -9.88
CA GLU A 147 -16.43 -13.20 -9.26
C GLU A 147 -16.05 -11.81 -9.77
N TYR A 148 -14.84 -11.64 -10.31
CA TYR A 148 -14.30 -10.38 -10.82
C TYR A 148 -14.31 -10.33 -12.35
N GLY A 149 -15.28 -11.00 -12.99
CA GLY A 149 -15.35 -11.10 -14.45
C GLY A 149 -14.36 -12.09 -15.10
N GLY A 150 -13.71 -12.94 -14.30
CA GLY A 150 -12.81 -13.99 -14.80
C GLY A 150 -11.51 -13.47 -15.41
N GLU A 151 -10.81 -14.34 -16.13
CA GLU A 151 -9.50 -14.02 -16.75
C GLU A 151 -9.57 -12.94 -17.83
N GLU A 152 -10.76 -12.65 -18.36
CA GLU A 152 -10.95 -11.53 -19.30
C GLU A 152 -10.77 -10.17 -18.61
N VAL A 153 -11.21 -10.07 -17.35
CA VAL A 153 -11.16 -8.83 -16.57
C VAL A 153 -9.91 -8.78 -15.68
N MET A 154 -9.56 -9.88 -15.02
CA MET A 154 -8.46 -9.93 -14.06
C MET A 154 -7.59 -11.18 -14.20
N THR A 155 -6.28 -10.98 -14.37
CA THR A 155 -5.28 -12.06 -14.37
C THR A 155 -4.45 -12.03 -13.09
N ASN A 156 -4.31 -13.18 -12.44
CA ASN A 156 -3.33 -13.37 -11.36
C ASN A 156 -2.06 -14.03 -11.90
N LEU A 157 -0.93 -13.32 -11.85
CA LEU A 157 0.38 -13.83 -12.25
C LEU A 157 1.06 -14.70 -11.16
N GLY A 158 0.41 -14.88 -10.01
CA GLY A 158 0.98 -15.58 -8.87
C GLY A 158 2.04 -14.75 -8.14
N ILE A 159 2.88 -15.41 -7.35
CA ILE A 159 4.01 -14.73 -6.69
C ILE A 159 5.08 -14.42 -7.71
N LEU A 160 5.46 -13.14 -7.75
CA LEU A 160 6.51 -12.62 -8.61
C LEU A 160 7.76 -12.31 -7.80
N GLU A 161 8.91 -12.67 -8.37
CA GLU A 161 10.20 -12.18 -7.90
C GLU A 161 10.27 -10.65 -8.06
N ARG A 162 10.97 -9.97 -7.15
CA ARG A 162 10.98 -8.51 -7.08
C ARG A 162 11.30 -7.81 -8.42
N PRO A 163 12.30 -8.23 -9.23
CA PRO A 163 12.55 -7.58 -10.52
C PRO A 163 11.39 -7.74 -11.51
N VAL A 164 10.75 -8.91 -11.54
CA VAL A 164 9.61 -9.20 -12.42
C VAL A 164 8.39 -8.38 -11.99
N PHE A 165 8.13 -8.31 -10.69
CA PHE A 165 7.10 -7.46 -10.12
C PHE A 165 7.29 -5.99 -10.51
N MET A 166 8.50 -5.46 -10.33
CA MET A 166 8.81 -4.06 -10.68
C MET A 166 8.65 -3.79 -12.17
N HIS A 167 8.96 -4.77 -13.02
CA HIS A 167 8.73 -4.67 -14.46
C HIS A 167 7.23 -4.60 -14.81
N GLU A 168 6.39 -5.44 -14.19
CA GLU A 168 4.93 -5.38 -14.41
C GLU A 168 4.32 -4.06 -13.93
N VAL A 169 4.81 -3.51 -12.81
CA VAL A 169 4.43 -2.16 -12.37
C VAL A 169 4.88 -1.11 -13.40
N ALA A 170 6.14 -1.12 -13.85
CA ALA A 170 6.67 -0.15 -14.82
C ALA A 170 5.93 -0.17 -16.17
N LYS A 171 5.46 -1.35 -16.59
CA LYS A 171 4.65 -1.56 -17.81
C LYS A 171 3.23 -1.02 -17.66
N SER A 172 2.73 -0.88 -16.44
CA SER A 172 1.36 -0.49 -16.18
C SER A 172 1.15 1.02 -16.30
N ARG A 173 -0.02 1.42 -16.75
CA ARG A 173 -0.38 2.85 -16.83
C ARG A 173 -0.81 3.42 -15.49
N VAL A 174 -1.31 2.57 -14.60
CA VAL A 174 -1.82 2.95 -13.28
C VAL A 174 -1.56 1.82 -12.29
N LEU A 175 -1.17 2.18 -11.07
CA LEU A 175 -1.19 1.31 -9.92
C LEU A 175 -2.52 1.51 -9.17
N LEU A 176 -3.30 0.45 -8.98
CA LEU A 176 -4.56 0.48 -8.25
C LEU A 176 -4.37 -0.10 -6.85
N GLY A 177 -4.60 0.69 -5.81
CA GLY A 177 -4.75 0.17 -4.46
C GLY A 177 -6.08 -0.59 -4.30
N VAL A 178 -6.08 -1.74 -3.64
CA VAL A 178 -7.30 -2.54 -3.37
C VAL A 178 -7.79 -2.47 -1.91
N GLY A 179 -7.16 -1.61 -1.10
CA GLY A 179 -7.41 -1.41 0.33
C GLY A 179 -6.36 -2.06 1.24
N ARG A 180 -5.70 -3.14 0.79
CA ARG A 180 -4.60 -3.82 1.49
C ARG A 180 -3.49 -4.24 0.51
N PRO A 181 -2.23 -4.37 0.96
CA PRO A 181 -1.72 -4.04 2.30
C PRO A 181 -1.68 -2.53 2.56
N TRP A 182 -1.67 -2.17 3.84
CA TRP A 182 -1.59 -0.79 4.32
C TRP A 182 -0.12 -0.33 4.26
N ILE A 183 0.13 0.93 3.86
CA ILE A 183 1.44 1.60 3.94
C ILE A 183 2.57 0.74 3.32
N SER A 184 2.31 0.23 2.12
CA SER A 184 3.28 -0.50 1.32
C SER A 184 4.28 0.47 0.69
N PRO A 185 5.56 0.11 0.48
CA PRO A 185 6.48 0.92 -0.31
C PRO A 185 6.14 0.96 -1.81
N THR A 186 5.30 0.06 -2.31
CA THR A 186 4.99 -0.09 -3.74
C THR A 186 4.41 1.18 -4.39
N PRO A 187 3.50 1.96 -3.79
CA PRO A 187 3.06 3.23 -4.38
C PRO A 187 4.21 4.22 -4.61
N TYR A 188 5.18 4.35 -3.70
CA TYR A 188 6.38 5.17 -3.96
C TYR A 188 7.22 4.61 -5.12
N GLN A 189 7.34 3.29 -5.21
CA GLN A 189 8.03 2.64 -6.33
C GLN A 189 7.32 2.91 -7.66
N ALA A 190 5.99 2.83 -7.69
CA ALA A 190 5.18 3.15 -8.87
C ALA A 190 5.33 4.62 -9.28
N LEU A 191 5.23 5.55 -8.33
CA LEU A 191 5.45 6.98 -8.60
C LEU A 191 6.85 7.23 -9.19
N CYS A 192 7.88 6.58 -8.64
CA CYS A 192 9.24 6.68 -9.18
C CYS A 192 9.38 6.10 -10.59
N LEU A 193 8.55 5.12 -10.97
CA LEU A 193 8.49 4.57 -12.34
C LEU A 193 7.57 5.36 -13.28
N GLY A 194 7.08 6.52 -12.84
CA GLY A 194 6.14 7.34 -13.60
C GLY A 194 4.76 6.69 -13.73
N VAL A 195 4.34 5.91 -12.73
CA VAL A 195 3.05 5.22 -12.67
C VAL A 195 2.20 5.86 -11.56
N PRO A 196 1.08 6.55 -11.90
CA PRO A 196 0.21 7.16 -10.89
C PRO A 196 -0.50 6.10 -10.04
N PHE A 197 -0.89 6.50 -8.83
CA PHE A 197 -1.51 5.63 -7.85
C PHE A 197 -2.97 6.03 -7.57
N ILE A 198 -3.89 5.05 -7.62
CA ILE A 198 -5.24 5.21 -7.08
C ILE A 198 -5.21 4.78 -5.62
N ASN A 199 -5.40 5.71 -4.70
CA ASN A 199 -5.34 5.51 -3.25
C ASN A 199 -6.76 5.44 -2.67
N PRO A 200 -7.26 4.26 -2.27
CA PRO A 200 -8.56 4.17 -1.62
C PRO A 200 -8.59 4.92 -0.28
N ILE A 201 -9.62 5.74 -0.07
CA ILE A 201 -10.01 6.28 1.24
C ILE A 201 -10.98 5.26 1.85
N VAL A 202 -10.51 4.50 2.84
CA VAL A 202 -11.24 3.38 3.43
C VAL A 202 -12.15 3.82 4.57
N GLU A 203 -11.78 4.88 5.30
CA GLU A 203 -12.58 5.48 6.37
C GLU A 203 -12.39 7.01 6.36
N TRP A 204 -13.42 7.75 6.75
CA TRP A 204 -13.40 9.21 6.82
C TRP A 204 -14.48 9.74 7.76
N ASP A 205 -14.33 11.00 8.20
CA ASP A 205 -15.41 11.74 8.87
C ASP A 205 -16.48 12.13 7.83
N THR A 206 -17.66 11.53 7.94
CA THR A 206 -18.77 11.75 7.00
C THR A 206 -19.34 13.17 7.05
N SER A 207 -19.12 13.91 8.15
CA SER A 207 -19.49 15.32 8.25
C SER A 207 -18.50 16.24 7.53
N ARG A 208 -17.27 15.76 7.30
CA ARG A 208 -16.18 16.49 6.63
C ARG A 208 -15.49 15.60 5.59
N PRO A 209 -16.22 15.11 4.57
CA PRO A 209 -15.74 14.05 3.68
C PRO A 209 -14.56 14.48 2.80
N HIS A 210 -14.33 15.79 2.65
CA HIS A 210 -13.24 16.35 1.85
C HIS A 210 -12.03 16.79 2.68
N ASP A 211 -12.10 16.69 4.00
CA ASP A 211 -10.99 17.06 4.88
C ASP A 211 -10.02 15.89 5.04
N ARG A 212 -8.87 16.00 4.37
CA ARG A 212 -7.81 14.97 4.33
C ARG A 212 -7.26 14.61 5.70
N ALA A 213 -7.35 15.53 6.67
CA ALA A 213 -6.90 15.25 8.04
C ALA A 213 -7.66 14.07 8.66
N TYR A 214 -8.92 13.87 8.26
CA TYR A 214 -9.80 12.81 8.75
C TYR A 214 -9.87 11.59 7.82
N TRP A 215 -9.08 11.56 6.75
CA TRP A 215 -9.03 10.41 5.87
C TRP A 215 -8.10 9.34 6.44
N ASN A 216 -8.62 8.11 6.49
CA ASN A 216 -7.82 6.90 6.56
C ASN A 216 -7.80 6.28 5.15
N THR A 217 -6.62 6.21 4.56
CA THR A 217 -6.39 5.71 3.20
C THR A 217 -5.52 4.47 3.22
N GLN A 218 -5.49 3.71 2.12
CA GLN A 218 -4.57 2.58 2.02
C GLN A 218 -3.10 3.01 2.25
N HIS A 219 -2.75 4.22 1.81
CA HIS A 219 -1.42 4.79 2.04
C HIS A 219 -1.49 6.24 2.56
N ASN A 220 -1.56 6.39 3.89
CA ASN A 220 -1.72 7.71 4.53
C ASN A 220 -0.60 8.72 4.21
N GLY A 221 0.65 8.26 4.05
CA GLY A 221 1.76 9.12 3.63
C GLY A 221 1.62 9.74 2.23
N LEU A 222 0.65 9.28 1.43
CA LEU A 222 0.39 9.75 0.07
C LEU A 222 -0.95 10.49 -0.06
N ARG A 223 -1.74 10.60 1.02
CA ARG A 223 -3.09 11.20 0.97
C ARG A 223 -3.08 12.67 0.57
N ASP A 224 -1.98 13.36 0.87
CA ASP A 224 -1.84 14.80 0.62
C ASP A 224 -1.33 15.11 -0.79
N LEU A 225 -0.96 14.09 -1.57
CA LEU A 225 -0.65 14.27 -2.99
C LEU A 225 -1.93 14.34 -3.83
N ASP A 226 -1.86 15.14 -4.88
CA ASP A 226 -2.94 15.35 -5.84
C ASP A 226 -2.66 14.67 -7.18
N PRO A 227 -3.69 14.52 -8.04
CA PRO A 227 -3.49 14.24 -9.45
C PRO A 227 -2.50 15.24 -10.08
N PRO A 228 -1.65 14.79 -11.02
CA PRO A 228 -1.70 13.49 -11.69
C PRO A 228 -0.99 12.35 -10.94
N TYR A 229 -0.40 12.58 -9.76
CA TYR A 229 0.40 11.58 -9.06
C TYR A 229 -0.46 10.58 -8.28
N VAL A 230 -1.37 11.09 -7.45
CA VAL A 230 -2.22 10.27 -6.58
C VAL A 230 -3.68 10.68 -6.75
N TYR A 231 -4.54 9.69 -6.96
CA TYR A 231 -5.98 9.87 -7.05
C TYR A 231 -6.60 9.24 -5.81
N ASN A 232 -6.98 10.06 -4.83
CA ASN A 232 -7.66 9.61 -3.63
C ASN A 232 -9.16 9.41 -3.94
N VAL A 233 -9.69 8.21 -3.70
CA VAL A 233 -11.08 7.84 -4.05
C VAL A 233 -11.78 7.22 -2.85
N HIS A 234 -12.96 7.72 -2.50
CA HIS A 234 -13.77 7.16 -1.42
C HIS A 234 -14.18 5.72 -1.72
N LYS A 235 -14.01 4.84 -0.73
CA LYS A 235 -14.49 3.47 -0.79
C LYS A 235 -15.98 3.44 -1.16
N ASN A 236 -16.36 2.51 -2.03
CA ASN A 236 -17.70 2.35 -2.61
C ASN A 236 -18.17 3.50 -3.54
N ASP A 237 -17.32 4.46 -3.91
CA ASP A 237 -17.62 5.43 -4.98
C ASP A 237 -17.27 4.84 -6.35
N GLU A 238 -18.22 4.14 -6.98
CA GLU A 238 -18.01 3.49 -8.29
C GLU A 238 -17.69 4.50 -9.39
N ALA A 239 -18.40 5.63 -9.40
CA ALA A 239 -18.18 6.68 -10.39
C ALA A 239 -16.81 7.33 -10.21
N GLY A 240 -16.40 7.59 -8.97
CA GLY A 240 -15.06 8.06 -8.63
C GLY A 240 -13.97 7.08 -9.05
N PHE A 241 -14.17 5.77 -8.81
CA PHE A 241 -13.24 4.71 -9.21
C PHE A 241 -13.01 4.68 -10.73
N VAL A 242 -14.08 4.61 -11.53
CA VAL A 242 -13.99 4.58 -13.00
C VAL A 242 -13.37 5.88 -13.53
N LYS A 243 -13.79 7.04 -12.99
CA LYS A 243 -13.25 8.34 -13.37
C LYS A 243 -11.76 8.45 -13.08
N ALA A 244 -11.32 8.04 -11.89
CA ALA A 244 -9.92 8.13 -11.48
C ALA A 244 -9.03 7.24 -12.35
N LEU A 245 -9.45 6.00 -12.65
CA LEU A 245 -8.76 5.12 -13.60
C LEU A 245 -8.66 5.78 -14.98
N SER A 246 -9.77 6.29 -15.51
CA SER A 246 -9.80 6.96 -16.81
C SER A 246 -8.84 8.15 -16.89
N GLN A 247 -8.77 8.96 -15.84
CA GLN A 247 -7.88 10.12 -15.76
C GLN A 247 -6.41 9.71 -15.61
N ALA A 248 -6.11 8.82 -14.67
CA ALA A 248 -4.75 8.36 -14.41
C ALA A 248 -4.12 7.68 -15.64
N MET A 249 -4.90 6.92 -16.42
CA MET A 249 -4.40 6.30 -17.66
C MET A 249 -4.11 7.29 -18.79
N LYS A 250 -4.69 8.49 -18.75
CA LYS A 250 -4.56 9.53 -19.79
C LYS A 250 -3.52 10.60 -19.44
N GLN A 251 -3.14 10.70 -18.16
CA GLN A 251 -2.24 11.73 -17.65
C GLN A 251 -0.92 11.10 -17.20
N PRO A 252 0.06 10.94 -18.12
CA PRO A 252 1.37 10.45 -17.73
C PRO A 252 2.01 11.39 -16.71
N ILE A 253 2.71 10.80 -15.73
CA ILE A 253 3.57 11.54 -14.81
C ILE A 253 5.02 11.31 -15.21
N GLY A 254 5.83 12.35 -15.04
CA GLY A 254 7.27 12.26 -15.24
C GLY A 254 7.96 11.43 -14.16
N ARG A 255 9.19 11.05 -14.45
CA ARG A 255 10.20 10.74 -13.44
C ARG A 255 11.22 11.87 -13.44
#